data_AF-A0A5N9B121-F1
#
_entry.id   AF-A0A5N9B121-F1
#
_cell.length_a   1.000
_cell.length_b   1.000
_cell.length_c   1.000
_cell.angle_alpha   90.00
_cell.angle_beta   90.00
_cell.angle_gamma   90.00
#
_symmetry.space_group_name_H-M   'P 1'
#
loop_
_entity.id
_entity.type
_entity.pdbx_description
1 polymer ?
#
loop_
_entity_poly.entity_id
_entity_poly.type
_entity_poly.pdbx_seq_one_letter_code
_entity_poly.pdbx_strand_id
1 'polypeptide(L)'
;MSFNSTNDIEVLKYTFDLQGFIVINNVLSEKEINEIQTILDQKTTKPEGLDFNDGHFGESGAALDTTSAGFLSWGKPFCNLLDHPKIMPVLQMILGNGFRIDHMYGVQMVKGTKGLKLHGGSINADATELYHAQNNRIYTGLSVVSWNLVDTGPSQGGFLCIPGSHKQNFQIPESVMKLHYKADCVKTLEAKAGSVIIFTEALAHGTAPWKSDNTRRSLLFKYTPSYMAFTRSYAPLPTDITLTKRQKDLYNLPSASGSFNRPTHFE
;
A
#
# COMPACT_ATOMS: atom_id res chain seq x y z
N MET A 1 13.16 -4.22 -14.05
CA MET A 1 13.37 -2.95 -14.78
C MET A 1 13.02 -1.82 -13.83
N SER A 2 13.98 -0.95 -13.49
CA SER A 2 13.76 0.20 -12.61
C SER A 2 13.35 1.40 -13.47
N PHE A 3 12.06 1.76 -13.45
CA PHE A 3 11.58 2.96 -14.14
C PHE A 3 11.97 4.20 -13.32
N ASN A 4 12.91 4.99 -13.85
CA ASN A 4 13.26 6.30 -13.32
C ASN A 4 12.38 7.35 -14.00
N SER A 5 11.68 8.14 -13.20
CA SER A 5 10.76 9.24 -13.56
C SER A 5 9.38 8.82 -14.07
N THR A 6 8.39 9.66 -13.77
CA THR A 6 6.97 9.64 -14.18
C THR A 6 6.71 9.63 -15.69
N ASN A 7 7.75 9.46 -16.51
CA ASN A 7 7.73 9.61 -17.97
C ASN A 7 7.22 8.38 -18.74
N ASP A 8 6.63 7.39 -18.08
CA ASP A 8 5.83 6.43 -18.82
C ASP A 8 4.67 5.89 -17.99
N ILE A 9 3.74 6.80 -17.65
CA ILE A 9 2.48 6.43 -16.99
C ILE A 9 1.74 5.34 -17.78
N GLU A 10 1.88 5.31 -19.11
CA GLU A 10 1.31 4.26 -19.96
C GLU A 10 1.99 2.91 -19.74
N VAL A 11 3.32 2.86 -19.64
CA VAL A 11 4.03 1.62 -19.25
C VAL A 11 3.68 1.20 -17.83
N LEU A 12 3.55 2.13 -16.88
CA LEU A 12 3.10 1.81 -15.53
C LEU A 12 1.69 1.21 -15.55
N LYS A 13 0.78 1.78 -16.34
CA LYS A 13 -0.59 1.28 -16.52
C LYS A 13 -0.61 -0.12 -17.12
N TYR A 14 0.14 -0.30 -18.21
CA TYR A 14 0.25 -1.56 -18.92
C TYR A 14 0.85 -2.64 -18.00
N THR A 15 1.92 -2.30 -17.30
CA THR A 15 2.59 -3.18 -16.34
C THR A 15 1.64 -3.56 -15.20
N PHE A 16 0.98 -2.57 -14.58
CA PHE A 16 -0.01 -2.82 -13.52
C PHE A 16 -1.14 -3.73 -14.01
N ASP A 17 -1.64 -3.52 -15.22
CA ASP A 17 -2.66 -4.38 -15.79
C ASP A 17 -2.19 -5.83 -16.00
N LEU A 18 -0.94 -6.04 -16.40
CA LEU A 18 -0.40 -7.38 -16.60
C LEU A 18 -0.14 -8.14 -15.29
N GLN A 19 0.33 -7.46 -14.25
CA GLN A 19 0.83 -8.16 -13.04
C GLN A 19 0.13 -7.80 -11.73
N GLY A 20 -0.70 -6.75 -11.70
CA GLY A 20 -1.48 -6.30 -10.55
C GLY A 20 -0.70 -5.45 -9.54
N PHE A 21 0.56 -5.12 -9.86
CA PHE A 21 1.41 -4.27 -9.03
C PHE A 21 2.45 -3.53 -9.88
N ILE A 22 3.06 -2.51 -9.28
CA ILE A 22 4.23 -1.79 -9.79
C ILE A 22 5.18 -1.42 -8.64
N VAL A 23 6.47 -1.27 -8.95
CA VAL A 23 7.50 -0.77 -8.04
C VAL A 23 8.06 0.53 -8.61
N ILE A 24 7.93 1.61 -7.86
CA ILE A 24 8.49 2.92 -8.22
C ILE A 24 9.70 3.15 -7.32
N ASN A 25 10.88 3.20 -7.92
CA ASN A 25 12.13 3.35 -7.19
C ASN A 25 12.46 4.83 -6.96
N ASN A 26 13.32 5.10 -5.97
CA ASN A 26 13.86 6.45 -5.72
C ASN A 26 12.76 7.51 -5.53
N VAL A 27 11.69 7.16 -4.82
CA VAL A 27 10.58 8.08 -4.55
C VAL A 27 10.98 9.01 -3.43
N LEU A 28 11.34 8.45 -2.27
CA LEU A 28 11.87 9.18 -1.11
C LEU A 28 13.39 9.31 -1.20
N SER A 29 13.89 10.47 -0.77
CA SER A 29 15.30 10.72 -0.53
C SER A 29 15.78 10.06 0.76
N GLU A 30 17.09 9.87 0.88
CA GLU A 30 17.73 9.39 2.11
C GLU A 30 17.39 10.27 3.33
N LYS A 31 17.31 11.59 3.14
CA LYS A 31 16.92 12.54 4.18
C LYS A 31 15.50 12.27 4.69
N GLU A 32 14.54 12.09 3.78
CA GLU A 32 13.14 11.79 4.15
C GLU A 32 13.03 10.43 4.86
N ILE A 33 13.77 9.41 4.38
CA ILE A 33 13.82 8.10 5.02
C ILE A 33 14.36 8.23 6.45
N ASN A 34 15.48 8.92 6.64
CA ASN A 34 16.12 9.09 7.95
C ASN A 34 15.24 9.87 8.94
N GLU A 35 14.54 10.90 8.46
CA GLU A 35 13.60 11.67 9.28
C GLU A 35 12.44 10.79 9.76
N ILE A 36 11.81 10.03 8.86
CA ILE A 36 10.74 9.09 9.22
C ILE A 36 11.24 8.03 10.18
N GLN A 37 12.39 7.41 9.90
CA GLN A 37 12.95 6.36 10.75
C GLN A 37 13.30 6.85 12.15
N THR A 38 13.83 8.07 12.29
CA THR A 38 14.11 8.68 13.59
C THR A 38 12.85 8.81 14.43
N ILE A 39 11.72 9.23 13.81
CA ILE A 39 10.45 9.32 14.52
C ILE A 39 9.93 7.92 14.88
N LEU A 40 10.06 6.94 13.99
CA LEU A 40 9.67 5.55 14.27
C LEU A 40 10.49 4.97 15.44
N ASP A 41 11.79 5.24 15.52
CA ASP A 41 12.62 4.81 16.65
C ASP A 41 12.16 5.40 18.00
N GLN A 42 11.53 6.58 17.98
CA GLN A 42 10.99 7.22 19.18
C GLN A 42 9.56 6.77 19.52
N LYS A 43 8.76 6.42 18.50
CA LYS A 43 7.31 6.18 18.65
C LYS A 43 6.95 4.70 18.66
N THR A 44 7.79 3.81 18.14
CA THR A 44 7.54 2.37 18.11
C THR A 44 8.55 1.63 18.98
N THR A 45 8.10 0.53 19.57
CA THR A 45 8.97 -0.46 20.21
C THR A 45 9.31 -1.57 19.22
N LYS A 46 10.40 -2.29 19.47
CA LYS A 46 10.63 -3.53 18.71
C LYS A 46 9.55 -4.55 19.08
N PRO A 47 8.97 -5.26 18.09
CA PRO A 47 8.06 -6.37 18.36
C PRO A 47 8.73 -7.36 19.29
N GLU A 48 8.04 -7.75 20.36
CA GLU A 48 8.52 -8.75 21.31
C GLU A 48 8.37 -10.18 20.76
N GLY A 49 7.38 -10.38 19.90
CA GLY A 49 7.10 -11.65 19.24
C GLY A 49 7.61 -11.72 17.79
N LEU A 50 7.49 -12.92 17.23
CA LEU A 50 7.90 -13.24 15.86
C LEU A 50 6.69 -13.51 14.94
N ASP A 51 5.47 -13.26 15.39
CA ASP A 51 4.31 -13.30 14.52
C ASP A 51 4.14 -11.96 13.79
N PHE A 52 3.62 -12.00 12.57
CA PHE A 52 3.53 -10.82 11.71
C PHE A 52 2.73 -9.68 12.36
N ASN A 53 1.65 -10.03 13.06
CA ASN A 53 0.75 -9.07 13.70
C ASN A 53 1.39 -8.34 14.90
N ASP A 54 2.44 -8.90 15.50
CA ASP A 54 3.14 -8.27 16.64
C ASP A 54 3.82 -6.96 16.24
N GLY A 55 4.03 -6.75 14.93
CA GLY A 55 4.70 -5.58 14.39
C GLY A 55 3.79 -4.54 13.75
N HIS A 56 2.48 -4.62 13.93
CA HIS A 56 1.57 -3.57 13.48
C HIS A 56 1.67 -2.34 14.38
N PHE A 57 1.61 -1.14 13.78
CA PHE A 57 1.64 0.11 14.54
C PHE A 57 0.91 1.24 13.81
N GLY A 58 0.53 2.26 14.57
CA GLY A 58 0.07 3.54 14.02
C GLY A 58 -1.15 3.45 13.12
N GLU A 59 -2.06 2.52 13.40
CA GLU A 59 -3.26 2.29 12.60
C GLU A 59 -4.23 3.48 12.62
N SER A 60 -4.90 3.73 11.50
CA SER A 60 -5.94 4.76 11.35
C SER A 60 -7.00 4.30 10.34
N GLY A 61 -8.27 4.29 10.75
CA GLY A 61 -9.41 3.88 9.91
C GLY A 61 -9.58 2.37 9.70
N ALA A 62 -8.66 1.55 10.20
CA ALA A 62 -8.63 0.11 9.98
C ALA A 62 -9.57 -0.70 10.90
N ALA A 63 -10.01 -0.12 12.02
CA ALA A 63 -10.90 -0.76 12.99
C ALA A 63 -12.16 0.07 13.24
N LEU A 64 -13.24 -0.58 13.71
CA LEU A 64 -14.55 0.05 13.94
C LEU A 64 -14.52 1.19 14.99
N ASP A 65 -13.48 1.24 15.82
CA ASP A 65 -13.32 2.16 16.96
C ASP A 65 -12.02 2.96 16.91
N THR A 66 -11.30 3.01 15.79
CA THR A 66 -10.10 3.85 15.69
C THR A 66 -10.45 5.33 15.79
N THR A 67 -10.20 5.92 16.95
CA THR A 67 -10.31 7.36 17.21
C THR A 67 -9.01 8.12 16.94
N SER A 68 -7.93 7.39 16.65
CA SER A 68 -6.60 7.92 16.42
C SER A 68 -6.31 8.10 14.93
N ALA A 69 -5.64 9.19 14.56
CA ALA A 69 -5.09 9.39 13.22
C ALA A 69 -3.84 8.52 12.97
N GLY A 70 -3.50 7.64 13.92
CA GLY A 70 -2.40 6.70 13.79
C GLY A 70 -1.05 7.40 13.71
N PHE A 71 -0.18 6.89 12.84
CA PHE A 71 1.13 7.49 12.63
C PHE A 71 1.07 8.89 11.99
N LEU A 72 -0.08 9.32 11.45
CA LEU A 72 -0.22 10.66 10.90
C LEU A 72 -0.06 11.73 11.98
N SER A 73 -0.41 11.42 13.24
CA SER A 73 -0.20 12.33 14.37
C SER A 73 1.27 12.44 14.80
N TRP A 74 2.19 11.66 14.21
CA TRP A 74 3.59 11.65 14.63
C TRP A 74 4.45 12.69 13.93
N GLY A 75 3.92 13.36 12.90
CA GLY A 75 4.56 14.54 12.31
C GLY A 75 4.27 14.72 10.84
N LYS A 76 4.63 15.90 10.34
CA LYS A 76 4.49 16.27 8.92
C LYS A 76 5.14 15.27 7.94
N PRO A 77 6.28 14.61 8.24
CA PRO A 77 6.85 13.60 7.34
C PRO A 77 5.88 12.48 6.96
N PHE A 78 5.03 12.02 7.88
CA PHE A 78 4.02 11.00 7.59
C PHE A 78 2.85 11.56 6.78
N CYS A 79 2.37 12.76 7.11
CA CYS A 79 1.31 13.41 6.36
C CYS A 79 1.72 13.72 4.92
N ASN A 80 3.00 14.05 4.67
CA ASN A 80 3.52 14.31 3.32
C ASN A 80 3.44 13.09 2.39
N LEU A 81 3.32 11.88 2.94
CA LEU A 81 3.14 10.66 2.15
C LEU A 81 1.72 10.51 1.60
N LEU A 82 0.71 11.14 2.23
CA LEU A 82 -0.71 11.04 1.83
C LEU A 82 -0.93 11.46 0.38
N ASP A 83 -0.24 12.51 -0.05
CA ASP A 83 -0.43 13.18 -1.33
C ASP A 83 0.90 13.39 -2.09
N HIS A 84 1.82 12.43 -1.97
CA HIS A 84 3.15 12.56 -2.55
C HIS A 84 3.09 12.77 -4.09
N PRO A 85 3.77 13.81 -4.64
CA PRO A 85 3.57 14.24 -6.02
C PRO A 85 3.95 13.20 -7.08
N LYS A 86 4.93 12.32 -6.80
CA LYS A 86 5.27 11.20 -7.71
C LYS A 86 4.23 10.08 -7.72
N ILE A 87 3.38 9.99 -6.70
CA ILE A 87 2.43 8.87 -6.49
C ILE A 87 1.01 9.26 -6.89
N MET A 88 0.62 10.52 -6.67
CA MET A 88 -0.73 11.01 -6.99
C MET A 88 -1.17 10.74 -8.45
N PRO A 89 -0.34 11.00 -9.49
CA PRO A 89 -0.73 10.68 -10.87
C PRO A 89 -0.92 9.17 -11.12
N VAL A 90 -0.14 8.34 -10.42
CA VAL A 90 -0.21 6.88 -10.52
C VAL A 90 -1.48 6.35 -9.86
N LEU A 91 -1.84 6.90 -8.69
CA LEU A 91 -3.12 6.60 -8.05
C LEU A 91 -4.31 7.04 -8.91
N GLN A 92 -4.25 8.22 -9.51
CA GLN A 92 -5.30 8.70 -10.42
C GLN A 92 -5.46 7.78 -11.64
N MET A 93 -4.35 7.28 -12.19
CA MET A 93 -4.37 6.30 -13.27
C MET A 93 -5.05 4.98 -12.88
N ILE A 94 -4.86 4.51 -11.64
CA ILE A 94 -5.39 3.22 -11.15
C ILE A 94 -6.85 3.35 -10.67
N LEU A 95 -7.14 4.37 -9.87
CA LEU A 95 -8.39 4.52 -9.12
C LEU A 95 -9.37 5.53 -9.74
N GLY A 96 -8.88 6.32 -10.70
CA GLY A 96 -9.64 7.39 -11.33
C GLY A 96 -9.70 8.68 -10.51
N ASN A 97 -10.46 9.64 -11.02
CA ASN A 97 -10.57 10.98 -10.45
C ASN A 97 -11.20 10.96 -9.05
N GLY A 98 -10.68 11.81 -8.17
CA GLY A 98 -11.21 11.98 -6.82
C GLY A 98 -11.10 10.73 -5.94
N PHE A 99 -10.14 9.83 -6.19
CA PHE A 99 -9.86 8.71 -5.27
C PHE A 99 -9.72 9.19 -3.81
N ARG A 100 -9.86 8.27 -2.86
CA ARG A 100 -9.86 8.61 -1.42
C ARG A 100 -8.96 7.68 -0.64
N ILE A 101 -8.47 8.17 0.50
CA ILE A 101 -7.83 7.33 1.50
C ILE A 101 -8.91 6.56 2.28
N ASP A 102 -8.65 5.30 2.57
CA ASP A 102 -9.54 4.43 3.32
C ASP A 102 -8.99 4.21 4.74
N HIS A 103 -7.84 3.56 4.84
CA HIS A 103 -7.14 3.31 6.10
C HIS A 103 -5.63 3.15 5.87
N MET A 104 -4.86 3.15 6.96
CA MET A 104 -3.41 3.02 6.92
C MET A 104 -2.87 2.39 8.20
N TYR A 105 -1.70 1.76 8.08
CA TYR A 105 -0.95 1.19 9.21
C TYR A 105 0.52 0.97 8.84
N GLY A 106 1.37 0.89 9.85
CA GLY A 106 2.76 0.53 9.71
C GLY A 106 2.99 -0.95 10.01
N VAL A 107 4.01 -1.52 9.37
CA VAL A 107 4.47 -2.89 9.63
C VAL A 107 5.94 -2.86 9.99
N GLN A 108 6.27 -3.51 11.10
CA GLN A 108 7.63 -3.75 11.57
C GLN A 108 7.92 -5.25 11.61
N MET A 109 9.11 -5.68 11.19
CA MET A 109 9.56 -7.07 11.38
C MET A 109 10.99 -7.07 11.88
N VAL A 110 11.30 -8.02 12.78
CA VAL A 110 12.67 -8.29 13.24
C VAL A 110 13.15 -9.60 12.64
N LYS A 111 14.45 -9.88 12.75
CA LYS A 111 15.01 -11.13 12.20
C LYS A 111 14.27 -12.33 12.77
N GLY A 112 13.79 -13.21 11.88
CA GLY A 112 13.03 -14.40 12.25
C GLY A 112 11.52 -14.21 12.33
N THR A 113 10.99 -12.98 12.19
CA THR A 113 9.54 -12.76 12.12
C THR A 113 8.96 -13.58 10.95
N LYS A 114 7.91 -14.35 11.24
CA LYS A 114 7.22 -15.22 10.29
C LYS A 114 6.51 -14.40 9.21
N GLY A 115 6.28 -15.04 8.07
CA GLY A 115 5.55 -14.43 6.97
C GLY A 115 4.04 -14.34 7.22
N LEU A 116 3.38 -13.42 6.50
CA LEU A 116 1.93 -13.37 6.37
C LEU A 116 1.50 -14.28 5.21
N LYS A 117 0.51 -15.14 5.44
CA LYS A 117 -0.02 -16.07 4.43
C LYS A 117 -0.50 -15.32 3.18
N LEU A 118 -0.50 -16.01 2.05
CA LEU A 118 -1.15 -15.50 0.84
C LEU A 118 -2.64 -15.25 1.11
N HIS A 119 -3.13 -14.10 0.68
CA HIS A 119 -4.53 -13.66 0.75
C HIS A 119 -4.81 -12.69 -0.40
N GLY A 120 -6.05 -12.21 -0.49
CA GLY A 120 -6.55 -11.52 -1.68
C GLY A 120 -6.72 -12.48 -2.86
N GLY A 121 -6.63 -11.95 -4.08
CA GLY A 121 -6.82 -12.74 -5.29
C GLY A 121 -8.25 -12.64 -5.84
N SER A 122 -8.38 -12.43 -7.16
CA SER A 122 -9.68 -12.08 -7.80
C SER A 122 -10.82 -13.07 -7.58
N ILE A 123 -10.54 -14.36 -7.36
CA ILE A 123 -11.59 -15.37 -7.24
C ILE A 123 -12.40 -15.28 -5.95
N ASN A 124 -11.81 -14.69 -4.89
CA ASN A 124 -12.50 -14.46 -3.62
C ASN A 124 -12.75 -12.97 -3.38
N ALA A 125 -12.45 -12.12 -4.37
CA ALA A 125 -12.64 -10.68 -4.26
C ALA A 125 -14.13 -10.35 -4.22
N ASP A 126 -14.53 -9.57 -3.22
CA ASP A 126 -15.85 -8.96 -3.21
C ASP A 126 -15.87 -7.72 -4.12
N ALA A 127 -17.04 -7.09 -4.27
CA ALA A 127 -17.18 -5.90 -5.12
C ALA A 127 -16.26 -4.72 -4.73
N THR A 128 -15.70 -4.73 -3.52
CA THR A 128 -14.78 -3.71 -3.00
C THR A 128 -13.31 -4.00 -3.34
N GLU A 129 -13.02 -5.16 -3.93
CA GLU A 129 -11.67 -5.59 -4.29
C GLU A 129 -11.56 -6.06 -5.75
N LEU A 130 -12.66 -6.13 -6.51
CA LEU A 130 -12.65 -6.56 -7.91
C LEU A 130 -11.67 -5.77 -8.77
N TYR A 131 -11.12 -6.42 -9.80
CA TYR A 131 -10.32 -5.80 -10.85
C TYR A 131 -10.94 -6.08 -12.22
N HIS A 132 -11.06 -5.04 -13.04
CA HIS A 132 -11.43 -5.13 -14.44
C HIS A 132 -10.74 -4.03 -15.23
N ALA A 133 -10.38 -4.31 -16.48
CA ALA A 133 -9.85 -3.30 -17.38
C ALA A 133 -10.60 -3.35 -18.72
N GLN A 134 -11.09 -2.20 -19.16
CA GLN A 134 -11.82 -2.06 -20.42
C GLN A 134 -11.61 -0.65 -20.98
N ASN A 135 -11.52 -0.51 -22.30
CA ASN A 135 -11.44 0.77 -22.99
C ASN A 135 -10.32 1.68 -22.44
N ASN A 136 -9.13 1.11 -22.26
CA ASN A 136 -7.95 1.78 -21.69
C ASN A 136 -8.18 2.37 -20.29
N ARG A 137 -9.09 1.80 -19.50
CA ARG A 137 -9.34 2.21 -18.11
C ARG A 137 -9.29 1.02 -17.17
N ILE A 138 -8.62 1.22 -16.04
CA ILE A 138 -8.62 0.30 -14.90
C ILE A 138 -9.83 0.62 -14.02
N TYR A 139 -10.52 -0.43 -13.59
CA TYR A 139 -11.56 -0.41 -12.58
C TYR A 139 -11.09 -1.37 -11.49
N THR A 140 -10.66 -0.82 -10.36
CA THR A 140 -10.26 -1.64 -9.22
C THR A 140 -10.75 -1.03 -7.92
N GLY A 141 -10.95 -1.87 -6.91
CA GLY A 141 -11.32 -1.45 -5.58
C GLY A 141 -10.13 -1.01 -4.73
N LEU A 142 -10.05 -1.52 -3.50
CA LEU A 142 -8.99 -1.21 -2.56
C LEU A 142 -7.60 -1.45 -3.17
N SER A 143 -6.74 -0.44 -3.11
CA SER A 143 -5.36 -0.49 -3.61
C SER A 143 -4.42 0.08 -2.56
N VAL A 144 -3.22 -0.49 -2.50
CA VAL A 144 -2.24 -0.20 -1.45
C VAL A 144 -1.06 0.55 -2.03
N VAL A 145 -0.61 1.58 -1.31
CA VAL A 145 0.68 2.24 -1.48
C VAL A 145 1.55 1.86 -0.29
N SER A 146 2.52 0.98 -0.52
CA SER A 146 3.46 0.52 0.50
C SER A 146 4.81 1.22 0.34
N TRP A 147 5.11 2.12 1.28
CA TRP A 147 6.39 2.81 1.37
C TRP A 147 7.42 1.92 2.05
N ASN A 148 8.53 1.62 1.38
CA ASN A 148 9.61 0.81 1.94
C ASN A 148 10.69 1.73 2.53
N LEU A 149 10.96 1.58 3.83
CA LEU A 149 11.98 2.38 4.52
C LEU A 149 13.33 1.67 4.64
N VAL A 150 13.37 0.39 4.26
CA VAL A 150 14.59 -0.42 4.15
C VAL A 150 14.54 -1.27 2.88
N ASP A 151 15.69 -1.78 2.47
CA ASP A 151 15.78 -2.74 1.37
C ASP A 151 14.99 -4.02 1.67
N THR A 152 14.14 -4.43 0.73
CA THR A 152 13.39 -5.69 0.75
C THR A 152 13.67 -6.49 -0.52
N GLY A 153 13.44 -7.79 -0.48
CA GLY A 153 13.73 -8.68 -1.61
C GLY A 153 13.87 -10.14 -1.19
N PRO A 154 14.13 -11.06 -2.14
CA PRO A 154 14.21 -12.50 -1.87
C PRO A 154 15.20 -12.90 -0.75
N SER A 155 16.31 -12.16 -0.62
CA SER A 155 17.31 -12.36 0.44
C SER A 155 16.85 -11.87 1.81
N GLN A 156 16.13 -10.74 1.88
CA GLN A 156 15.73 -10.09 3.12
C GLN A 156 14.36 -10.59 3.63
N GLY A 157 13.43 -10.86 2.72
CA GLY A 157 11.99 -10.97 2.99
C GLY A 157 11.24 -9.69 2.60
N GLY A 158 9.99 -9.57 3.03
CA GLY A 158 9.11 -8.43 2.71
C GLY A 158 7.94 -8.81 1.81
N PHE A 159 7.42 -7.85 1.05
CA PHE A 159 6.22 -8.05 0.23
C PHE A 159 6.43 -9.16 -0.81
N LEU A 160 5.44 -10.04 -0.92
CA LEU A 160 5.36 -11.02 -1.99
C LEU A 160 3.98 -11.07 -2.62
N CYS A 161 3.91 -11.58 -3.84
CA CYS A 161 2.67 -11.76 -4.59
C CYS A 161 2.77 -12.88 -5.62
N ILE A 162 1.63 -13.27 -6.19
CA ILE A 162 1.55 -14.04 -7.43
C ILE A 162 1.22 -13.06 -8.56
N PRO A 163 2.19 -12.67 -9.40
CA PRO A 163 1.94 -11.77 -10.52
C PRO A 163 0.76 -12.24 -11.40
N GLY A 164 -0.16 -11.35 -11.73
CA GLY A 164 -1.31 -11.65 -12.60
C GLY A 164 -2.53 -12.26 -11.89
N SER A 165 -2.41 -12.61 -10.60
CA SER A 165 -3.50 -13.22 -9.85
C SER A 165 -4.69 -12.29 -9.57
N HIS A 166 -4.55 -10.98 -9.82
CA HIS A 166 -5.64 -10.01 -9.85
C HIS A 166 -6.65 -10.22 -10.98
N LYS A 167 -6.34 -11.11 -11.93
CA LYS A 167 -7.25 -11.57 -13.00
C LYS A 167 -7.53 -13.08 -12.93
N GLN A 168 -7.22 -13.74 -11.81
CA GLN A 168 -7.33 -15.19 -11.70
C GLN A 168 -8.79 -15.66 -11.75
N ASN A 169 -9.03 -16.76 -12.47
CA ASN A 169 -10.32 -17.45 -12.53
C ASN A 169 -10.25 -18.87 -11.91
N PHE A 170 -9.11 -19.23 -11.32
CA PHE A 170 -8.90 -20.50 -10.67
C PHE A 170 -8.40 -20.27 -9.25
N GLN A 171 -8.81 -21.14 -8.32
CA GLN A 171 -8.35 -21.09 -6.94
C GLN A 171 -6.84 -21.37 -6.88
N ILE A 172 -6.15 -20.67 -5.99
CA ILE A 172 -4.72 -20.94 -5.74
C ILE A 172 -4.61 -22.34 -5.13
N PRO A 173 -3.84 -23.26 -5.74
CA PRO A 173 -3.70 -24.61 -5.20
C PRO A 173 -3.14 -24.61 -3.78
N GLU A 174 -3.63 -25.51 -2.92
CA GLU A 174 -3.16 -25.62 -1.54
C GLU A 174 -1.64 -25.85 -1.45
N SER A 175 -1.05 -26.56 -2.42
CA SER A 175 0.40 -26.75 -2.53
C SER A 175 1.15 -25.42 -2.71
N VAL A 176 0.63 -24.51 -3.53
CA VAL A 176 1.17 -23.16 -3.70
C VAL A 176 1.01 -22.35 -2.42
N MET A 177 -0.16 -22.42 -1.77
CA MET A 177 -0.41 -21.76 -0.48
C MET A 177 0.57 -22.21 0.62
N LYS A 178 0.87 -23.52 0.69
CA LYS A 178 1.81 -24.12 1.64
C LYS A 178 3.27 -23.79 1.33
N LEU A 179 3.66 -23.82 0.06
CA LEU A 179 5.02 -23.47 -0.38
C LEU A 179 5.29 -21.97 -0.20
N HIS A 180 4.27 -21.13 -0.34
CA HIS A 180 4.33 -19.68 -0.09
C HIS A 180 5.49 -19.05 -0.87
N TYR A 181 6.45 -18.37 -0.21
CA TYR A 181 7.62 -17.77 -0.86
C TYR A 181 8.55 -18.76 -1.61
N LYS A 182 8.36 -20.07 -1.44
CA LYS A 182 9.10 -21.12 -2.14
C LYS A 182 8.41 -21.62 -3.41
N ALA A 183 7.17 -21.21 -3.69
CA ALA A 183 6.47 -21.62 -4.90
C ALA A 183 6.97 -20.81 -6.11
N ASP A 184 7.18 -21.45 -7.26
CA ASP A 184 7.81 -20.80 -8.43
C ASP A 184 7.03 -19.58 -8.95
N CYS A 185 5.70 -19.63 -8.85
CA CYS A 185 4.79 -18.56 -9.26
C CYS A 185 4.69 -17.41 -8.25
N VAL A 186 5.24 -17.56 -7.04
CA VAL A 186 5.26 -16.51 -6.02
C VAL A 186 6.58 -15.74 -6.13
N LYS A 187 6.49 -14.41 -6.12
CA LYS A 187 7.64 -13.50 -6.18
C LYS A 187 7.71 -12.65 -4.93
N THR A 188 8.84 -12.69 -4.23
CA THR A 188 9.20 -11.65 -3.24
C THR A 188 9.83 -10.50 -4.02
N LEU A 189 9.23 -9.32 -3.94
CA LEU A 189 9.65 -8.20 -4.79
C LEU A 189 10.87 -7.51 -4.19
N GLU A 190 11.82 -7.19 -5.06
CA GLU A 190 12.93 -6.31 -4.71
C GLU A 190 12.45 -4.86 -4.69
N ALA A 191 12.69 -4.18 -3.58
CA ALA A 191 12.43 -2.75 -3.44
C ALA A 191 13.48 -2.15 -2.51
N LYS A 192 14.24 -1.18 -3.03
CA LYS A 192 15.23 -0.43 -2.23
C LYS A 192 14.55 0.51 -1.26
N ALA A 193 15.23 0.86 -0.17
CA ALA A 193 14.78 1.91 0.74
C ALA A 193 14.40 3.17 -0.06
N GLY A 194 13.24 3.75 0.24
CA GLY A 194 12.66 4.88 -0.48
C GLY A 194 11.84 4.52 -1.73
N SER A 195 11.70 3.22 -2.05
CA SER A 195 10.83 2.75 -3.11
C SER A 195 9.40 2.53 -2.62
N VAL A 196 8.44 2.65 -3.54
CA VAL A 196 7.02 2.45 -3.28
C VAL A 196 6.53 1.26 -4.10
N ILE A 197 5.88 0.31 -3.44
CA ILE A 197 5.15 -0.78 -4.10
C ILE A 197 3.68 -0.39 -4.11
N ILE A 198 3.06 -0.35 -5.30
CA ILE A 198 1.62 -0.11 -5.46
C ILE A 198 0.98 -1.37 -6.00
N PHE A 199 -0.08 -1.87 -5.36
CA PHE A 199 -0.79 -3.09 -5.79
C PHE A 199 -2.29 -3.00 -5.51
N THR A 200 -3.10 -3.73 -6.27
CA THR A 200 -4.53 -3.91 -5.99
C THR A 200 -4.73 -5.05 -5.00
N GLU A 201 -5.71 -4.95 -4.09
CA GLU A 201 -6.07 -6.05 -3.17
C GLU A 201 -6.69 -7.25 -3.91
N ALA A 202 -7.10 -7.06 -5.17
CA ALA A 202 -7.41 -8.16 -6.09
C ALA A 202 -6.22 -9.10 -6.30
N LEU A 203 -4.98 -8.66 -6.07
CA LEU A 203 -3.76 -9.45 -6.26
C LEU A 203 -3.59 -10.42 -5.09
N ALA A 204 -3.30 -11.69 -5.37
CA ALA A 204 -2.89 -12.62 -4.33
C ALA A 204 -1.51 -12.23 -3.79
N HIS A 205 -1.45 -11.84 -2.52
CA HIS A 205 -0.27 -11.24 -1.91
C HIS A 205 -0.10 -11.66 -0.45
N GLY A 206 1.06 -11.35 0.12
CA GLY A 206 1.43 -11.73 1.48
C GLY A 206 2.79 -11.14 1.84
N THR A 207 3.40 -11.65 2.91
CA THR A 207 4.73 -11.20 3.35
C THR A 207 5.65 -12.39 3.54
N ALA A 208 6.82 -12.40 2.89
CA ALA A 208 7.89 -13.37 3.14
C ALA A 208 8.47 -13.19 4.55
N PRO A 209 8.89 -14.27 5.24
CA PRO A 209 9.59 -14.18 6.52
C PRO A 209 10.81 -13.25 6.44
N TRP A 210 11.07 -12.52 7.51
CA TRP A 210 12.17 -11.57 7.57
C TRP A 210 13.48 -12.23 8.03
N LYS A 211 14.55 -12.03 7.27
CA LYS A 211 15.84 -12.73 7.44
C LYS A 211 17.00 -11.81 7.78
N SER A 212 16.86 -10.51 7.52
CA SER A 212 17.93 -9.53 7.75
C SER A 212 18.07 -9.15 9.22
N ASP A 213 19.27 -8.73 9.63
CA ASP A 213 19.56 -8.27 11.01
C ASP A 213 18.95 -6.90 11.33
N ASN A 214 18.74 -6.06 10.31
CA ASN A 214 18.04 -4.79 10.49
C ASN A 214 16.53 -5.01 10.61
N THR A 215 15.85 -4.07 11.28
CA THR A 215 14.40 -4.09 11.40
C THR A 215 13.76 -3.70 10.06
N ARG A 216 12.85 -4.53 9.53
CA ARG A 216 11.98 -4.13 8.42
C ARG A 216 11.02 -3.04 8.88
N ARG A 217 10.83 -2.00 8.08
CA ARG A 217 9.77 -1.00 8.27
C ARG A 217 9.10 -0.65 6.94
N SER A 218 7.77 -0.74 6.93
CA SER A 218 6.93 -0.31 5.81
C SER A 218 5.74 0.49 6.32
N LEU A 219 5.31 1.51 5.59
CA LEU A 219 4.08 2.26 5.87
C LEU A 219 3.08 1.99 4.73
N LEU A 220 1.89 1.49 5.07
CA LEU A 220 0.87 1.12 4.10
C LEU A 220 -0.27 2.12 4.17
N PHE A 221 -0.54 2.76 3.04
CA PHE A 221 -1.69 3.63 2.84
C PHE A 221 -2.62 2.95 1.85
N LYS A 222 -3.88 2.76 2.23
CA LYS A 222 -4.87 2.13 1.36
C LYS A 222 -5.84 3.15 0.82
N TYR A 223 -6.06 3.10 -0.48
CA TYR A 223 -6.90 4.02 -1.23
C TYR A 223 -7.99 3.26 -1.98
N THR A 224 -9.12 3.92 -2.20
CA THR A 224 -10.24 3.40 -2.98
C THR A 224 -10.67 4.42 -4.05
N PRO A 225 -11.42 3.98 -5.08
CA PRO A 225 -12.13 4.90 -5.96
C PRO A 225 -13.06 5.84 -5.18
N SER A 226 -13.38 6.98 -5.79
CA SER A 226 -14.16 8.05 -5.15
C SER A 226 -15.48 7.59 -4.51
N TYR A 227 -16.11 6.59 -5.12
CA TYR A 227 -17.50 6.19 -4.88
C TYR A 227 -17.64 5.01 -3.89
N MET A 228 -16.56 4.54 -3.28
CA MET A 228 -16.62 3.42 -2.34
C MET A 228 -15.69 3.57 -1.13
N ALA A 229 -16.02 2.85 -0.07
CA ALA A 229 -15.18 2.65 1.12
C ALA A 229 -15.06 1.14 1.37
N PHE A 230 -13.90 0.71 1.85
CA PHE A 230 -13.67 -0.67 2.26
C PHE A 230 -13.97 -0.82 3.76
N THR A 231 -13.44 0.06 4.60
CA THR A 231 -13.80 0.10 6.02
C THR A 231 -15.03 0.98 6.27
N ARG A 232 -15.75 0.67 7.36
CA ARG A 232 -16.89 1.50 7.84
C ARG A 232 -16.43 2.75 8.60
N SER A 233 -15.20 2.74 9.10
CA SER A 233 -14.62 3.81 9.91
C SER A 233 -13.64 4.62 9.06
N TYR A 234 -13.82 5.93 9.04
CA TYR A 234 -12.92 6.81 8.31
C TYR A 234 -11.70 7.10 9.17
N ALA A 235 -10.52 7.04 8.56
CA ALA A 235 -9.29 7.51 9.17
C ALA A 235 -9.49 8.96 9.68
N PRO A 236 -9.41 9.22 11.00
CA PRO A 236 -9.55 10.57 11.50
C PRO A 236 -8.32 11.40 11.11
N LEU A 237 -8.51 12.70 10.96
CA LEU A 237 -7.43 13.64 10.67
C LEU A 237 -6.59 13.89 11.94
N PRO A 238 -5.26 14.04 11.82
CA PRO A 238 -4.45 14.51 12.94
C PRO A 238 -4.89 15.92 13.36
N THR A 239 -5.05 16.16 14.66
CA THR A 239 -5.51 17.46 15.20
C THR A 239 -4.40 18.50 15.25
N ASP A 240 -3.16 18.05 15.50
CA ASP A 240 -2.04 18.95 15.84
C ASP A 240 -1.15 19.26 14.62
N ILE A 241 -1.53 18.78 13.44
CA ILE A 241 -0.77 18.94 12.20
C ILE A 241 -1.64 19.60 11.15
N THR A 242 -1.20 20.74 10.63
CA THR A 242 -1.89 21.41 9.53
C THR A 242 -1.73 20.64 8.23
N LEU A 243 -2.85 20.07 7.77
CA LEU A 243 -2.96 19.41 6.47
C LEU A 243 -3.23 20.43 5.35
N THR A 244 -2.66 20.15 4.17
CA THR A 244 -3.00 20.90 2.95
C THR A 244 -4.45 20.63 2.55
N LYS A 245 -5.02 21.49 1.69
CA LYS A 245 -6.35 21.24 1.14
C LYS A 245 -6.41 19.86 0.44
N ARG A 246 -5.41 19.55 -0.39
CA ARG A 246 -5.28 18.28 -1.10
C ARG A 246 -5.24 17.07 -0.16
N GLN A 247 -4.51 17.17 0.96
CA GLN A 247 -4.47 16.13 1.99
C GLN A 247 -5.84 15.91 2.64
N LYS A 248 -6.58 16.99 2.92
CA LYS A 248 -7.95 16.89 3.48
C LYS A 248 -8.94 16.30 2.48
N ASP A 249 -8.81 16.67 1.20
CA ASP A 249 -9.71 16.22 0.14
C ASP A 249 -9.68 14.70 -0.08
N LEU A 250 -8.58 14.03 0.27
CA LEU A 250 -8.48 12.57 0.25
C LEU A 250 -9.44 11.88 1.22
N TYR A 251 -9.94 12.58 2.24
CA TYR A 251 -10.85 12.03 3.27
C TYR A 251 -12.33 12.25 2.95
N ASN A 252 -12.64 12.80 1.77
CA ASN A 252 -14.03 12.98 1.33
C ASN A 252 -14.80 11.65 1.39
N LEU A 253 -16.04 11.72 1.87
CA LEU A 253 -16.96 10.58 1.90
C LEU A 253 -17.17 10.00 0.49
N PRO A 254 -17.53 8.71 0.37
CA PRO A 254 -17.81 8.08 -0.91
C PRO A 254 -18.86 8.85 -1.72
N SER A 255 -18.50 9.22 -2.94
CA SER A 255 -19.39 9.90 -3.89
C SER A 255 -18.88 9.77 -5.33
N ALA A 256 -19.75 10.03 -6.31
CA ALA A 256 -19.34 10.08 -7.71
C ALA A 256 -18.27 11.17 -7.93
N SER A 257 -17.27 10.87 -8.76
CA SER A 257 -16.03 11.66 -8.90
C SER A 257 -16.22 13.10 -9.42
N GLY A 258 -17.41 13.46 -9.91
CA GLY A 258 -17.75 14.80 -10.40
C GLY A 258 -19.00 15.40 -9.74
N SER A 259 -19.48 14.81 -8.66
CA SER A 259 -20.65 15.31 -7.93
C SER A 259 -20.22 16.03 -6.64
N PHE A 260 -21.12 16.84 -6.09
CA PHE A 260 -20.98 17.45 -4.76
C PHE A 260 -19.67 18.24 -4.54
N ASN A 261 -19.17 18.93 -5.57
CA ASN A 261 -17.94 19.72 -5.53
C ASN A 261 -16.68 18.90 -5.15
N ARG A 262 -16.68 17.59 -5.42
CA ARG A 262 -15.51 16.74 -5.20
C ARG A 262 -14.37 17.19 -6.11
N PRO A 263 -13.14 17.37 -5.59
CA PRO A 263 -11.97 17.62 -6.42
C PRO A 263 -11.73 16.44 -7.37
N THR A 264 -11.75 16.72 -8.67
CA THR A 264 -11.51 15.73 -9.74
C THR A 264 -10.02 15.57 -10.02
N HIS A 265 -9.29 16.68 -9.92
CA HIS A 265 -7.84 16.76 -10.08
C HIS A 265 -7.26 17.30 -8.78
N PHE A 266 -6.28 16.58 -8.26
CA PHE A 266 -5.53 16.99 -7.08
C PHE A 266 -4.40 17.92 -7.51
N GLU A 267 -4.75 19.18 -7.86
CA GLU A 267 -3.77 20.26 -8.03
C GLU A 267 -3.07 20.56 -6.70
#